data_AF-A0A7S0GH45-F1
#
_entry.id   AF-A0A7S0GH45-F1
#
_cell.length_a   1.000
_cell.length_b   1.000
_cell.length_c   1.000
_cell.angle_alpha   90.00
_cell.angle_beta   90.00
_cell.angle_gamma   90.00
#
_symmetry.space_group_name_H-M   'P 1'
#
loop_
_entity.id
_entity.type
_entity.pdbx_description
1 polymer ?
#
loop_
_entity_poly.entity_id
_entity_poly.type
_entity_poly.pdbx_seq_one_letter_code
_entity_poly.pdbx_strand_id
1 'polypeptide(L)'
;SQVLQKFSNAVLFILIMKAKYRTKCGTTPSDVAKQIVENGVSTLKSYDQLLESKYPYGPKEVSKLLTAEIIDPTSPNEILESLVTPTIDAISDCVSQISKLESFIGLSTPQMEDGNNFGVSVQLVVAKFLKESREKLEKQIDVTDYYTKRADAVDKLGLSKSTFAKTTTNTSSNSTGGKDGDEKKTNQSNVEESKTTGSSAKPDYFRLKAISAIDTAFYCAMRSTVVEMIDIYSCVIDNVEKNFERLS
;
A
#
# COMPACT_ATOMS: atom_id res chain seq x y z
N SER A 1 20.83 9.36 41.51
CA SER A 1 21.13 8.65 40.25
C SER A 1 20.66 9.49 39.07
N GLN A 2 21.54 9.85 38.13
CA GLN A 2 21.18 10.60 36.90
C GLN A 2 20.05 9.93 36.10
N VAL A 3 19.84 8.63 36.29
CA VAL A 3 18.75 7.85 35.68
C VAL A 3 17.38 8.31 36.19
N LEU A 4 17.23 8.57 37.49
CA LEU A 4 15.96 9.06 38.08
C LEU A 4 15.61 10.47 37.58
N GLN A 5 16.60 11.33 37.38
CA GLN A 5 16.41 12.67 36.81
C GLN A 5 15.93 12.60 35.35
N LYS A 6 16.51 11.70 34.55
CA LYS A 6 16.12 11.48 33.15
C LYS A 6 14.70 10.90 33.03
N PHE A 7 14.34 9.96 33.91
CA PHE A 7 12.97 9.43 33.98
C PHE A 7 11.95 10.51 34.37
N SER A 8 12.26 11.33 35.37
CA SER A 8 11.41 12.45 35.80
C SER A 8 11.18 13.47 34.66
N ASN A 9 12.24 13.82 33.93
CA ASN A 9 12.14 14.75 32.79
C ASN A 9 11.33 14.17 31.62
N ALA A 10 11.43 12.86 31.36
CA ALA A 10 10.64 12.19 30.33
C ALA A 10 9.16 12.14 30.69
N VAL A 11 8.82 11.83 31.94
CA VAL A 11 7.43 11.84 32.45
C VAL A 11 6.86 13.26 32.40
N LEU A 12 7.63 14.26 32.81
CA LEU A 12 7.24 15.67 32.73
C LEU A 12 7.02 16.12 31.28
N PHE A 13 7.85 15.68 30.34
CA PHE A 13 7.68 15.97 28.91
C PHE A 13 6.40 15.34 28.35
N ILE A 14 6.10 14.09 28.71
CA ILE A 14 4.86 13.40 28.32
C ILE A 14 3.64 14.10 28.92
N LEU A 15 3.70 14.54 30.19
CA LEU A 15 2.62 15.29 30.84
C LEU A 15 2.42 16.67 30.20
N ILE A 16 3.51 17.37 29.85
CA ILE A 16 3.45 18.64 29.12
C ILE A 16 2.86 18.43 27.72
N MET A 17 3.19 17.33 27.05
CA MET A 17 2.60 16.98 25.75
C MET A 17 1.12 16.65 25.89
N LYS A 18 0.71 15.85 26.89
CA LYS A 18 -0.70 15.57 27.22
C LYS A 18 -1.48 16.86 27.52
N ALA A 19 -0.88 17.80 28.26
CA ALA A 19 -1.49 19.09 28.62
C ALA A 19 -1.57 20.07 27.43
N LYS A 20 -0.53 20.14 26.60
CA LYS A 20 -0.49 20.98 25.38
C LYS A 20 -1.40 20.45 24.28
N TYR A 21 -1.58 19.14 24.16
CA TYR A 21 -2.50 18.55 23.19
C TYR A 21 -3.97 18.85 23.54
N ARG A 22 -4.32 18.83 24.83
CA ARG A 22 -5.67 19.20 25.32
C ARG A 22 -6.05 20.67 25.07
N THR A 23 -5.08 21.57 24.96
CA THR A 23 -5.32 23.03 24.93
C THR A 23 -5.27 23.68 23.55
N LYS A 24 -4.72 23.02 22.52
CA LYS A 24 -4.47 23.65 21.20
C LYS A 24 -5.44 23.29 20.06
N CYS A 25 -6.18 22.18 20.13
CA CYS A 25 -6.97 21.69 18.98
C CYS A 25 -8.49 21.75 19.13
N GLY A 26 -9.04 22.11 20.30
CA GLY A 26 -10.49 22.15 20.50
C GLY A 26 -11.20 20.78 20.52
N THR A 27 -10.58 19.74 19.97
CA THR A 27 -11.02 18.33 20.02
C THR A 27 -10.00 17.47 20.78
N THR A 28 -10.47 16.72 21.77
CA THR A 28 -9.66 15.75 22.51
C THR A 28 -9.60 14.40 21.77
N PRO A 29 -8.61 13.53 22.07
CA PRO A 29 -8.61 12.15 21.55
C PRO A 29 -9.89 11.36 21.87
N SER A 30 -10.54 11.66 22.99
CA SER A 30 -11.84 11.08 23.36
C SER A 30 -12.96 11.56 22.42
N ASP A 31 -12.98 12.86 22.09
CA ASP A 31 -13.95 13.41 21.12
C ASP A 31 -13.76 12.78 19.74
N VAL A 32 -12.50 12.60 19.30
CA VAL A 32 -12.18 11.94 18.03
C VAL A 32 -12.62 10.47 18.05
N ALA A 33 -12.36 9.74 19.14
CA ALA A 33 -12.79 8.35 19.27
C ALA A 33 -14.32 8.22 19.24
N LYS A 34 -15.03 9.12 19.94
CA LYS A 34 -16.49 9.17 19.94
C LYS A 34 -17.05 9.44 18.54
N GLN A 35 -16.48 10.41 17.81
CA GLN A 35 -16.86 10.68 16.42
C GLN A 35 -16.63 9.49 15.49
N ILE A 36 -15.53 8.75 15.67
CA ILE A 36 -15.27 7.54 14.88
C ILE A 36 -16.35 6.48 15.13
N VAL A 37 -16.71 6.24 16.39
CA VAL A 37 -17.76 5.28 16.76
C VAL A 37 -19.12 5.71 16.22
N GLU A 38 -19.52 6.97 16.43
CA GLU A 38 -20.79 7.52 15.96
C GLU A 38 -20.92 7.47 14.43
N ASN A 39 -19.83 7.71 13.71
CA ASN A 39 -19.80 7.65 12.25
C ASN A 39 -19.59 6.23 11.71
N GLY A 40 -19.27 5.24 12.56
CA GLY A 40 -18.84 3.90 12.16
C GLY A 40 -19.81 3.20 11.21
N VAL A 41 -21.12 3.31 11.45
CA VAL A 41 -22.16 2.76 10.55
C VAL A 41 -22.16 3.43 9.18
N SER A 42 -21.95 4.75 9.13
CA SER A 42 -21.85 5.48 7.85
C SER A 42 -20.58 5.10 7.09
N THR A 43 -19.46 4.93 7.80
CA THR A 43 -18.20 4.47 7.21
C THR A 43 -18.32 3.05 6.65
N LEU A 44 -18.94 2.12 7.40
CA LEU A 44 -19.21 0.76 6.91
C LEU A 44 -20.05 0.77 5.63
N LYS A 45 -21.11 1.59 5.58
CA LYS A 45 -21.91 1.75 4.35
C LYS A 45 -21.08 2.24 3.16
N SER A 46 -20.13 3.14 3.37
CA SER A 46 -19.25 3.60 2.30
C SER A 46 -18.31 2.49 1.80
N TYR A 47 -17.88 1.58 2.68
CA TYR A 47 -17.09 0.42 2.32
C TYR A 47 -17.91 -0.65 1.60
N ASP A 48 -19.16 -0.87 2.02
CA ASP A 48 -20.10 -1.74 1.28
C ASP A 48 -20.36 -1.18 -0.14
N GLN A 49 -20.56 0.12 -0.27
CA GLN A 49 -20.70 0.78 -1.58
C GLN A 49 -19.45 0.65 -2.44
N LEU A 50 -18.25 0.73 -1.86
CA LEU A 50 -17.00 0.46 -2.56
C LEU A 50 -16.99 -0.98 -3.08
N LEU A 51 -17.35 -1.95 -2.25
CA LEU A 51 -17.41 -3.37 -2.62
C LEU A 51 -18.40 -3.60 -3.77
N GLU A 52 -19.61 -3.08 -3.67
CA GLU A 52 -20.65 -3.24 -4.69
C GLU A 52 -20.29 -2.55 -6.01
N SER A 53 -19.73 -1.34 -5.95
CA SER A 53 -19.43 -0.53 -7.14
C SER A 53 -18.16 -0.95 -7.85
N LYS A 54 -17.09 -1.29 -7.12
CA LYS A 54 -15.78 -1.66 -7.71
C LYS A 54 -15.62 -3.16 -7.89
N TYR A 55 -16.35 -3.97 -7.12
CA TYR A 55 -16.23 -5.42 -7.16
C TYR A 55 -17.56 -6.16 -7.45
N PRO A 56 -18.28 -5.80 -8.54
CA PRO A 56 -19.58 -6.36 -8.84
C PRO A 56 -19.54 -7.83 -9.32
N TYR A 57 -18.35 -8.34 -9.68
CA TYR A 57 -18.19 -9.65 -10.31
C TYR A 57 -17.68 -10.70 -9.33
N GLY A 58 -18.24 -11.91 -9.42
CA GLY A 58 -17.68 -13.09 -8.79
C GLY A 58 -16.45 -13.62 -9.53
N PRO A 59 -15.72 -14.59 -8.94
CA PRO A 59 -14.50 -15.13 -9.53
C PRO A 59 -14.68 -15.72 -10.94
N LYS A 60 -15.83 -16.31 -11.23
CA LYS A 60 -16.12 -16.91 -12.54
C LYS A 60 -16.35 -15.83 -13.60
N GLU A 61 -17.14 -14.82 -13.26
CA GLU A 61 -17.49 -13.71 -14.15
C GLU A 61 -16.25 -12.88 -14.48
N VAL A 62 -15.46 -12.53 -13.46
CA VAL A 62 -14.27 -11.70 -13.65
C VAL A 62 -13.19 -12.43 -14.45
N SER A 63 -13.00 -13.73 -14.24
CA SER A 63 -12.03 -14.52 -15.01
C SER A 63 -12.38 -14.53 -16.50
N LYS A 64 -13.66 -14.62 -16.83
CA LYS A 64 -14.14 -14.57 -18.22
C LYS A 64 -13.91 -13.18 -18.82
N LEU A 65 -14.23 -12.12 -18.08
CA LEU A 65 -14.07 -10.74 -18.50
C LEU A 65 -12.60 -10.40 -18.79
N LEU A 66 -11.71 -10.63 -17.82
CA LEU A 66 -10.29 -10.30 -17.95
C LEU A 66 -9.54 -11.20 -18.96
N THR A 67 -10.07 -12.40 -19.25
CA THR A 67 -9.56 -13.22 -20.36
C THR A 67 -9.91 -12.62 -21.72
N ALA A 68 -11.13 -12.10 -21.88
CA ALA A 68 -11.62 -11.57 -23.16
C ALA A 68 -10.98 -10.21 -23.52
N GLU A 69 -10.52 -9.47 -22.51
CA GLU A 69 -9.95 -8.12 -22.66
C GLU A 69 -8.45 -8.08 -22.98
N ILE A 70 -7.75 -9.21 -23.09
CA ILE A 70 -6.34 -9.22 -23.53
C ILE A 70 -6.25 -8.93 -25.03
N ILE A 71 -6.47 -7.68 -25.39
CA ILE A 71 -6.28 -7.11 -26.73
C ILE A 71 -4.81 -6.72 -26.89
N ASP A 72 -4.22 -6.13 -25.85
CA ASP A 72 -2.80 -5.82 -25.74
C ASP A 72 -2.29 -6.20 -24.33
N PRO A 73 -1.49 -7.27 -24.19
CA PRO A 73 -0.98 -7.66 -22.88
C PRO A 73 0.05 -6.68 -22.30
N THR A 74 0.59 -5.76 -23.11
CA THR A 74 1.56 -4.75 -22.65
C THR A 74 0.89 -3.53 -22.03
N SER A 75 -0.40 -3.31 -22.30
CA SER A 75 -1.15 -2.21 -21.68
C SER A 75 -1.57 -2.55 -20.24
N PRO A 76 -1.81 -1.53 -19.40
CA PRO A 76 -2.48 -1.72 -18.11
C PRO A 76 -3.87 -2.34 -18.29
N ASN A 77 -4.34 -3.04 -17.26
CA ASN A 77 -5.70 -3.55 -17.21
C ASN A 77 -6.62 -2.47 -16.63
N GLU A 78 -7.48 -1.87 -17.46
CA GLU A 78 -8.31 -0.72 -17.07
C GLU A 78 -9.24 -1.00 -15.89
N ILE A 79 -9.78 -2.23 -15.81
CA ILE A 79 -10.62 -2.65 -14.69
C ILE A 79 -9.82 -2.59 -13.39
N LEU A 80 -8.61 -3.18 -13.39
CA LEU A 80 -7.74 -3.20 -12.21
C LEU A 80 -7.22 -1.81 -11.84
N GLU A 81 -6.82 -0.99 -12.81
CA GLU A 81 -6.41 0.39 -12.57
C GLU A 81 -7.52 1.22 -11.92
N SER A 82 -8.78 0.98 -12.29
CA SER A 82 -9.93 1.71 -11.76
C SER A 82 -10.33 1.36 -10.31
N LEU A 83 -9.81 0.25 -9.76
CA LEU A 83 -10.14 -0.24 -8.41
C LEU A 83 -8.99 -0.14 -7.41
N VAL A 84 -7.73 -0.10 -7.85
CA VAL A 84 -6.57 -0.14 -6.94
C VAL A 84 -6.56 1.08 -6.02
N THR A 85 -6.50 2.30 -6.57
CA THR A 85 -6.42 3.51 -5.76
C THR A 85 -7.59 3.66 -4.77
N PRO A 86 -8.87 3.54 -5.19
CA PRO A 86 -9.99 3.64 -4.24
C PRO A 86 -9.94 2.60 -3.11
N THR A 87 -9.42 1.40 -3.39
CA THR A 87 -9.29 0.35 -2.38
C THR A 87 -8.18 0.65 -1.39
N ILE A 88 -7.02 1.08 -1.88
CA ILE A 88 -5.90 1.47 -1.04
C ILE A 88 -6.23 2.68 -0.17
N ASP A 89 -6.95 3.67 -0.72
CA ASP A 89 -7.42 4.83 0.03
C ASP A 89 -8.36 4.41 1.16
N ALA A 90 -9.33 3.53 0.88
CA ALA A 90 -10.26 3.02 1.89
C ALA A 90 -9.56 2.24 3.01
N ILE A 91 -8.60 1.38 2.67
CA ILE A 91 -7.78 0.64 3.65
C ILE A 91 -6.96 1.62 4.50
N SER A 92 -6.34 2.61 3.87
CA SER A 92 -5.53 3.63 4.55
C SER A 92 -6.37 4.47 5.52
N ASP A 93 -7.58 4.84 5.12
CA ASP A 93 -8.54 5.55 5.98
C ASP A 93 -8.97 4.67 7.16
N CYS A 94 -9.24 3.38 6.94
CA CYS A 94 -9.56 2.43 8.00
C CYS A 94 -8.40 2.31 9.00
N VAL A 95 -7.17 2.10 8.51
CA VAL A 95 -5.93 2.06 9.31
C VAL A 95 -5.74 3.34 10.12
N SER A 96 -5.97 4.50 9.51
CA SER A 96 -5.87 5.81 10.16
C SER A 96 -6.87 5.96 11.32
N GLN A 97 -8.11 5.49 11.13
CA GLN A 97 -9.12 5.51 12.18
C GLN A 97 -8.77 4.55 13.34
N ILE A 98 -8.34 3.33 13.04
CA ILE A 98 -7.89 2.38 14.07
C ILE A 98 -6.70 2.95 14.86
N SER A 99 -5.76 3.61 14.20
CA SER A 99 -4.61 4.27 14.83
C SER A 99 -5.02 5.39 15.80
N LYS A 100 -6.08 6.15 15.47
CA LYS A 100 -6.64 7.18 16.36
C LYS A 100 -7.30 6.56 17.59
N LEU A 101 -7.99 5.43 17.43
CA LEU A 101 -8.57 4.67 18.54
C LEU A 101 -7.49 4.07 19.46
N GLU A 102 -6.40 3.53 18.89
CA GLU A 102 -5.23 3.09 19.69
C GLU A 102 -4.65 4.25 20.50
N SER A 103 -4.49 5.42 19.87
CA SER A 103 -3.96 6.62 20.51
C SER A 103 -4.87 7.11 21.63
N PHE A 104 -6.19 7.06 21.44
CA PHE A 104 -7.16 7.36 22.49
C PHE A 104 -6.95 6.47 23.72
N ILE A 105 -6.95 5.14 23.55
CA ILE A 105 -6.78 4.20 24.66
C ILE A 105 -5.43 4.42 25.35
N GLY A 106 -4.34 4.53 24.59
CA GLY A 106 -3.00 4.72 25.15
C GLY A 106 -2.84 6.02 25.95
N LEU A 107 -3.62 7.06 25.61
CA LEU A 107 -3.63 8.32 26.34
C LEU A 107 -4.55 8.30 27.58
N SER A 108 -5.57 7.44 27.57
CA SER A 108 -6.52 7.21 28.67
C SER A 108 -6.01 6.23 29.73
N THR A 109 -5.00 5.41 29.42
CA THR A 109 -4.39 4.51 30.41
C THR A 109 -3.87 5.30 31.63
N PRO A 110 -4.34 5.00 32.86
CA PRO A 110 -3.96 5.72 34.07
C PRO A 110 -2.53 5.37 34.53
N GLN A 111 -2.06 6.07 35.56
CA GLN A 111 -0.83 5.70 36.25
C GLN A 111 -0.98 4.31 36.88
N MET A 112 0.09 3.51 36.90
CA MET A 112 0.08 2.20 37.55
C MET A 112 -0.07 2.35 39.07
N GLU A 113 -1.05 1.64 39.63
CA GLU A 113 -1.36 1.59 41.05
C GLU A 113 -1.46 0.13 41.53
N ASP A 114 -1.31 -0.09 42.84
CA ASP A 114 -1.45 -1.42 43.45
C ASP A 114 -2.92 -1.72 43.74
N GLY A 115 -3.60 -2.36 42.78
CA GLY A 115 -5.01 -2.75 42.87
C GLY A 115 -5.94 -2.03 41.87
N ASN A 116 -7.20 -2.48 41.79
CA ASN A 116 -8.23 -1.92 40.89
C ASN A 116 -7.89 -1.93 39.37
N ASN A 117 -7.12 -2.91 38.91
CA ASN A 117 -6.60 -3.00 37.54
C ASN A 117 -7.57 -3.58 36.49
N PHE A 118 -8.86 -3.75 36.83
CA PHE A 118 -9.83 -4.34 35.90
C PHE A 118 -10.02 -3.48 34.64
N GLY A 119 -10.22 -2.16 34.82
CA GLY A 119 -10.36 -1.23 33.69
C GLY A 119 -9.13 -1.21 32.79
N VAL A 120 -7.93 -1.21 33.38
CA VAL A 120 -6.66 -1.29 32.67
C VAL A 120 -6.54 -2.59 31.87
N SER A 121 -7.04 -3.70 32.41
CA SER A 121 -7.03 -4.99 31.70
C SER A 121 -7.93 -4.95 30.46
N VAL A 122 -9.11 -4.34 30.55
CA VAL A 122 -10.00 -4.12 29.39
C VAL A 122 -9.31 -3.24 28.34
N GLN A 123 -8.69 -2.13 28.76
CA GLN A 123 -7.93 -1.24 27.88
C GLN A 123 -6.82 -1.98 27.12
N LEU A 124 -6.04 -2.83 27.80
CA LEU A 124 -4.97 -3.59 27.17
C LEU A 124 -5.49 -4.64 26.16
N VAL A 125 -6.60 -5.32 26.47
CA VAL A 125 -7.20 -6.30 25.55
C VAL A 125 -7.69 -5.61 24.27
N VAL A 126 -8.42 -4.50 24.41
CA VAL A 126 -8.92 -3.75 23.25
C VAL A 126 -7.77 -3.14 22.46
N ALA A 127 -6.78 -2.51 23.12
CA ALA A 127 -5.62 -1.94 22.45
C ALA A 127 -4.82 -2.98 21.65
N LYS A 128 -4.67 -4.20 22.19
CA LYS A 128 -4.03 -5.30 21.48
C LYS A 128 -4.83 -5.70 20.23
N PHE A 129 -6.15 -5.86 20.36
CA PHE A 129 -7.02 -6.18 19.25
C PHE A 129 -6.97 -5.11 18.13
N LEU A 130 -6.99 -3.83 18.49
CA LEU A 130 -6.85 -2.73 17.53
C LEU A 130 -5.51 -2.79 16.80
N LYS A 131 -4.41 -3.00 17.54
CA LYS A 131 -3.07 -3.14 16.97
C LYS A 131 -2.96 -4.29 15.96
N GLU A 132 -3.46 -5.46 16.32
CA GLU A 132 -3.45 -6.63 15.45
C GLU A 132 -4.31 -6.40 14.19
N SER A 133 -5.45 -5.74 14.35
CA SER A 133 -6.34 -5.36 13.25
C SER A 133 -5.66 -4.38 12.29
N ARG A 134 -5.01 -3.34 12.82
CA ARG A 134 -4.28 -2.34 12.05
C ARG A 134 -3.11 -2.96 11.28
N GLU A 135 -2.25 -3.72 11.96
CA GLU A 135 -1.08 -4.36 11.34
C GLU A 135 -1.49 -5.37 10.25
N LYS A 136 -2.66 -6.00 10.41
CA LYS A 136 -3.21 -6.90 9.39
C LYS A 136 -3.62 -6.13 8.14
N LEU A 137 -4.29 -4.99 8.29
CA LEU A 137 -4.73 -4.15 7.16
C LEU A 137 -3.57 -3.42 6.47
N GLU A 138 -2.58 -2.93 7.23
CA GLU A 138 -1.39 -2.26 6.68
C GLU A 138 -0.64 -3.13 5.68
N LYS A 139 -0.57 -4.44 5.92
CA LYS A 139 0.07 -5.40 5.00
C LYS A 139 -0.65 -5.55 3.68
N GLN A 140 -1.94 -5.19 3.61
CA GLN A 140 -2.75 -5.31 2.40
C GLN A 140 -2.62 -4.09 1.47
N ILE A 141 -1.91 -3.04 1.92
CA ILE A 141 -1.69 -1.83 1.12
C ILE A 141 -0.66 -2.06 0.01
N ASP A 142 0.27 -3.00 0.21
CA ASP A 142 1.34 -3.28 -0.76
C ASP A 142 0.83 -4.10 -1.95
N VAL A 143 0.75 -3.45 -3.11
CA VAL A 143 0.34 -4.05 -4.39
C VAL A 143 1.52 -4.29 -5.34
N THR A 144 2.75 -4.07 -4.89
CA THR A 144 3.94 -4.13 -5.76
C THR A 144 4.14 -5.51 -6.38
N ASP A 145 3.86 -6.57 -5.63
CA ASP A 145 3.98 -7.96 -6.08
C ASP A 145 3.12 -8.27 -7.31
N TYR A 146 1.92 -7.69 -7.41
CA TYR A 146 1.09 -7.81 -8.62
C TYR A 146 1.78 -7.20 -9.83
N TYR A 147 2.25 -5.96 -9.72
CA TYR A 147 2.90 -5.26 -10.82
C TYR A 147 4.19 -5.97 -11.26
N THR A 148 4.99 -6.47 -10.31
CA THR A 148 6.19 -7.27 -10.61
C THR A 148 5.83 -8.56 -11.33
N LYS A 149 4.87 -9.35 -10.82
CA LYS A 149 4.44 -10.61 -11.44
C LYS A 149 3.88 -10.40 -12.84
N ARG A 150 3.09 -9.34 -13.04
CA ARG A 150 2.51 -9.00 -14.33
C ARG A 150 3.60 -8.56 -15.32
N ALA A 151 4.51 -7.69 -14.90
CA ALA A 151 5.64 -7.26 -15.74
C ALA A 151 6.50 -8.45 -16.19
N ASP A 152 6.83 -9.37 -15.28
CA ASP A 152 7.58 -10.59 -15.59
C ASP A 152 6.85 -11.50 -16.57
N ALA A 153 5.52 -11.59 -16.48
CA ALA A 153 4.70 -12.39 -17.39
C ALA A 153 4.65 -11.76 -18.79
N VAL A 154 4.55 -10.43 -18.88
CA VAL A 154 4.60 -9.68 -20.14
C VAL A 154 5.96 -9.82 -20.81
N ASP A 155 7.04 -9.72 -20.04
CA ASP A 155 8.41 -9.87 -20.53
C ASP A 155 8.66 -11.25 -21.15
N LYS A 156 8.00 -12.27 -20.61
CA LYS A 156 8.04 -13.63 -21.15
C LYS A 156 7.23 -13.79 -22.42
N LEU A 157 6.45 -12.83 -22.91
CA LEU A 157 5.69 -13.01 -24.15
C LEU A 157 6.57 -13.09 -25.41
N GLY A 158 7.85 -12.69 -25.33
CA GLY A 158 8.76 -12.72 -26.48
C GLY A 158 8.40 -11.72 -27.57
N LEU A 159 7.58 -10.72 -27.23
CA LEU A 159 7.24 -9.59 -28.11
C LEU A 159 8.50 -8.83 -28.50
N SER A 160 8.50 -8.25 -29.69
CA SER A 160 9.62 -7.45 -30.20
C SER A 160 9.97 -6.31 -29.25
N LYS A 161 11.05 -6.49 -28.46
CA LYS A 161 11.61 -5.43 -27.64
C LYS A 161 12.44 -4.52 -28.54
N SER A 162 11.98 -3.28 -28.75
CA SER A 162 12.83 -2.25 -29.36
C SER A 162 13.89 -1.85 -28.33
N THR A 163 15.08 -2.44 -28.42
CA THR A 163 16.19 -2.10 -27.55
C THR A 163 17.04 -1.05 -28.26
N PHE A 164 17.06 0.17 -27.74
CA PHE A 164 18.02 1.18 -28.19
C PHE A 164 19.37 0.89 -27.53
N ALA A 165 20.27 0.23 -28.28
CA ALA A 165 21.65 0.07 -27.85
C ALA A 165 22.46 1.29 -28.31
N LYS A 166 22.93 2.10 -27.35
CA LYS A 166 23.89 3.18 -27.65
C LYS A 166 25.30 2.62 -27.52
N THR A 167 25.91 2.29 -28.64
CA THR A 167 27.30 1.80 -28.68
C THR A 167 28.22 2.98 -28.98
N THR A 168 29.13 3.30 -28.06
CA THR A 168 30.20 4.28 -28.29
C THR A 168 31.40 3.55 -28.89
N THR A 169 31.62 3.69 -30.19
CA THR A 169 32.79 3.12 -30.87
C THR A 169 33.90 4.17 -30.93
N ASN A 170 35.01 3.94 -30.21
CA ASN A 170 36.21 4.76 -30.30
C ASN A 170 37.16 4.15 -31.33
N THR A 171 37.26 4.73 -32.52
CA THR A 171 38.26 4.34 -33.53
C THR A 171 39.42 5.33 -33.53
N SER A 172 40.60 4.87 -33.16
CA SER A 172 41.86 5.60 -33.32
C SER A 172 42.58 5.13 -34.58
N SER A 173 42.73 6.00 -35.58
CA SER A 173 43.59 5.76 -36.73
C SER A 173 44.85 6.61 -36.60
N ASN A 174 46.02 5.98 -36.59
CA ASN A 174 47.30 6.67 -36.74
C ASN A 174 47.68 6.71 -38.23
N SER A 175 47.85 7.91 -38.79
CA SER A 175 48.41 8.10 -40.12
C SER A 175 49.84 8.63 -39.98
N THR A 176 50.83 7.78 -40.24
CA THR A 176 52.24 8.21 -40.30
C THR A 176 52.58 8.71 -41.70
N GLY A 177 52.72 10.03 -41.85
CA GLY A 177 53.39 10.63 -43.01
C GLY A 177 52.97 12.07 -43.33
N GLY A 178 53.80 13.05 -42.98
CA GLY A 178 53.66 14.45 -43.43
C GLY A 178 54.40 15.45 -42.55
N LYS A 179 55.26 16.27 -43.15
CA LYS A 179 56.20 17.17 -42.50
C LYS A 179 55.52 18.48 -42.08
N ASP A 180 54.69 18.43 -41.04
CA ASP A 180 54.27 19.56 -40.19
C ASP A 180 53.30 19.00 -39.12
N GLY A 181 53.60 19.24 -37.83
CA GLY A 181 52.70 19.13 -36.67
C GLY A 181 51.77 17.91 -36.52
N ASP A 182 52.05 17.03 -35.56
CA ASP A 182 51.17 15.92 -35.18
C ASP A 182 49.87 16.44 -34.53
N GLU A 183 48.76 16.50 -35.28
CA GLU A 183 47.43 16.82 -34.75
C GLU A 183 46.61 15.54 -34.49
N LYS A 184 46.38 15.24 -33.21
CA LYS A 184 45.51 14.15 -32.77
C LYS A 184 44.03 14.53 -32.96
N LYS A 185 43.47 14.25 -34.14
CA LYS A 185 42.02 14.44 -34.38
C LYS A 185 41.24 13.24 -33.85
N THR A 186 40.46 13.44 -32.79
CA THR A 186 39.55 12.43 -32.25
C THR A 186 38.19 12.61 -32.93
N ASN A 187 37.82 11.70 -33.85
CA ASN A 187 36.47 11.66 -34.41
C ASN A 187 35.60 10.76 -33.51
N GLN A 188 34.62 11.35 -32.84
CA GLN A 188 33.58 10.62 -32.12
C GLN A 188 32.37 10.47 -33.05
N SER A 189 32.08 9.25 -33.50
CA SER A 189 30.83 8.94 -34.23
C SER A 189 29.90 8.19 -33.29
N ASN A 190 28.73 8.75 -32.99
CA ASN A 190 27.63 7.99 -32.39
C ASN A 190 26.94 7.19 -33.50
N VAL A 191 26.98 5.87 -33.39
CA VAL A 191 26.14 4.98 -34.20
C VAL A 191 24.97 4.57 -33.31
N GLU A 192 23.78 5.04 -33.64
CA GLU A 192 22.54 4.52 -33.06
C GLU A 192 22.15 3.27 -33.85
N GLU A 193 22.39 2.10 -33.27
CA GLU A 193 22.06 0.82 -33.89
C GLU A 193 20.76 0.29 -33.27
N SER A 194 19.67 0.38 -34.03
CA SER A 194 18.37 -0.17 -33.65
C SER A 194 18.40 -1.69 -33.84
N LYS A 195 18.63 -2.45 -32.76
CA LYS A 195 18.60 -3.91 -32.82
C LYS A 195 17.24 -4.44 -32.36
N THR A 196 16.39 -4.80 -33.30
CA THR A 196 15.14 -5.51 -33.03
C THR A 196 15.46 -6.96 -32.67
N THR A 197 15.32 -7.32 -31.40
CA THR A 197 15.42 -8.73 -30.97
C THR A 197 14.05 -9.18 -30.51
N GLY A 198 13.37 -9.95 -31.37
CA GLY A 198 12.07 -10.55 -31.08
C GLY A 198 11.60 -11.40 -32.25
N SER A 199 10.97 -12.52 -31.94
CA SER A 199 10.28 -13.33 -32.94
C SER A 199 8.91 -12.69 -33.21
N SER A 200 8.51 -12.51 -34.46
CA SER A 200 7.17 -12.06 -34.84
C SER A 200 6.07 -13.11 -34.60
N ALA A 201 6.37 -14.16 -33.83
CA ALA A 201 5.43 -15.21 -33.49
C ALA A 201 4.32 -14.67 -32.59
N LYS A 202 3.07 -15.07 -32.89
CA LYS A 202 1.95 -14.84 -32.00
C LYS A 202 2.31 -15.33 -30.59
N PRO A 203 2.04 -14.55 -29.53
CA PRO A 203 2.37 -14.94 -28.17
C PRO A 203 1.74 -16.28 -27.81
N ASP A 204 2.49 -17.11 -27.10
CA ASP A 204 2.06 -18.44 -26.66
C ASP A 204 0.76 -18.38 -25.85
N TYR A 205 -0.17 -19.30 -26.15
CA TYR A 205 -1.51 -19.32 -25.54
C TYR A 205 -1.44 -19.41 -24.00
N PHE A 206 -0.54 -20.24 -23.46
CA PHE A 206 -0.42 -20.40 -22.01
C PHE A 206 0.22 -19.17 -21.35
N ARG A 207 1.12 -18.46 -22.06
CA ARG A 207 1.67 -17.19 -21.57
C ARG A 207 0.63 -16.08 -21.50
N LEU A 208 -0.25 -15.97 -22.51
CA LEU A 208 -1.38 -15.04 -22.46
C LEU A 208 -2.36 -15.40 -21.33
N LYS A 209 -2.66 -16.69 -21.15
CA LYS A 209 -3.49 -17.18 -20.04
C LYS A 209 -2.88 -16.91 -18.67
N ALA A 210 -1.56 -16.96 -18.53
CA ALA A 210 -0.89 -16.63 -17.28
C ALA A 210 -1.14 -15.17 -16.86
N ILE A 211 -1.14 -14.23 -17.82
CA ILE A 211 -1.45 -12.82 -17.56
C ILE A 211 -2.91 -12.69 -17.09
N SER A 212 -3.88 -13.29 -17.80
CA SER A 212 -5.29 -13.25 -17.36
C SER A 212 -5.46 -13.82 -15.95
N ALA A 213 -4.72 -14.89 -15.63
CA ALA A 213 -4.79 -15.54 -14.33
C ALA A 213 -4.21 -14.66 -13.21
N ILE A 214 -3.10 -13.94 -13.46
CA ILE A 214 -2.54 -12.95 -12.54
C ILE A 214 -3.55 -11.83 -12.28
N ASP A 215 -4.12 -11.26 -13.34
CA ASP A 215 -5.11 -10.17 -13.25
C ASP A 215 -6.37 -10.63 -12.48
N THR A 216 -6.86 -11.83 -12.77
CA THR A 216 -8.00 -12.44 -12.07
C THR A 216 -7.71 -12.69 -10.59
N ALA A 217 -6.54 -13.25 -10.27
CA ALA A 217 -6.14 -13.53 -8.90
C ALA A 217 -6.00 -12.23 -8.11
N PHE A 218 -5.43 -11.19 -8.70
CA PHE A 218 -5.28 -9.89 -8.07
C PHE A 218 -6.64 -9.23 -7.80
N TYR A 219 -7.57 -9.23 -8.75
CA TYR A 219 -8.95 -8.76 -8.52
C TYR A 219 -9.59 -9.47 -7.33
N CYS A 220 -9.51 -10.81 -7.30
CA CYS A 220 -10.12 -11.61 -6.24
C CYS A 220 -9.47 -11.36 -4.87
N ALA A 221 -8.15 -11.17 -4.84
CA ALA A 221 -7.42 -10.80 -3.64
C ALA A 221 -7.87 -9.45 -3.11
N MET A 222 -7.89 -8.42 -3.96
CA MET A 222 -8.33 -7.07 -3.60
C MET A 222 -9.78 -7.04 -3.11
N ARG A 223 -10.68 -7.76 -3.79
CA ARG A 223 -12.07 -7.93 -3.33
C ARG A 223 -12.13 -8.55 -1.93
N SER A 224 -11.35 -9.60 -1.69
CA SER A 224 -11.31 -10.29 -0.41
C SER A 224 -10.77 -9.38 0.70
N THR A 225 -9.78 -8.56 0.39
CA THR A 225 -9.25 -7.53 1.29
C THR A 225 -10.32 -6.52 1.69
N VAL A 226 -11.16 -6.05 0.77
CA VAL A 226 -12.26 -5.12 1.08
C VAL A 226 -13.28 -5.76 2.02
N VAL A 227 -13.67 -7.02 1.76
CA VAL A 227 -14.57 -7.77 2.65
C VAL A 227 -13.96 -7.91 4.04
N GLU A 228 -12.69 -8.31 4.12
CA GLU A 228 -11.97 -8.45 5.38
C GLU A 228 -11.84 -7.12 6.13
N MET A 229 -11.62 -6.01 5.42
CA MET A 229 -11.61 -4.66 6.01
C MET A 229 -12.96 -4.30 6.61
N ILE A 230 -14.08 -4.60 5.93
CA ILE A 230 -15.44 -4.37 6.44
C ILE A 230 -15.67 -5.17 7.72
N ASP A 231 -15.31 -6.45 7.73
CA ASP A 231 -15.47 -7.34 8.89
C ASP A 231 -14.62 -6.88 10.08
N ILE A 232 -13.35 -6.51 9.83
CA ILE A 232 -12.44 -5.99 10.85
C ILE A 232 -12.97 -4.69 11.42
N TYR A 233 -13.35 -3.74 10.57
CA TYR A 233 -13.82 -2.43 11.02
C TYR A 233 -15.14 -2.56 11.79
N SER A 234 -16.04 -3.47 11.38
CA SER A 234 -17.26 -3.80 12.13
C SER A 234 -16.92 -4.27 13.55
N CYS A 235 -15.97 -5.21 13.68
CA CYS A 235 -15.51 -5.68 14.98
C CYS A 235 -14.84 -4.57 15.81
N VAL A 236 -14.06 -3.68 15.17
CA VAL A 236 -13.43 -2.53 15.82
C VAL A 236 -14.47 -1.60 16.42
N ILE A 237 -15.46 -1.17 15.64
CA ILE A 237 -16.50 -0.26 16.12
C ILE A 237 -17.30 -0.92 17.25
N ASP A 238 -17.74 -2.16 17.08
CA ASP A 238 -18.48 -2.90 18.10
C ASP A 238 -17.70 -3.04 19.43
N ASN A 239 -16.41 -3.40 19.36
CA ASN A 239 -15.58 -3.55 20.55
C ASN A 239 -15.35 -2.23 21.28
N VAL A 240 -15.09 -1.15 20.54
CA VAL A 240 -14.85 0.16 21.13
C VAL A 240 -16.14 0.75 21.71
N GLU A 241 -17.26 0.62 21.02
CA GLU A 241 -18.57 1.09 21.48
C GLU A 241 -18.97 0.41 22.80
N LYS A 242 -18.95 -0.92 22.85
CA LYS A 242 -19.34 -1.70 24.04
C LYS A 242 -18.48 -1.41 25.26
N ASN A 243 -17.23 -1.04 25.05
CA ASN A 243 -16.27 -0.82 26.13
C ASN A 243 -15.96 0.66 26.36
N PHE A 244 -16.62 1.59 25.68
CA PHE A 244 -16.19 2.99 25.60
C PHE A 244 -15.96 3.64 26.97
N GLU A 245 -16.89 3.44 27.91
CA GLU A 245 -16.79 3.95 29.29
C GLU A 245 -15.58 3.41 30.07
N ARG A 246 -15.11 2.20 29.73
CA ARG A 246 -13.93 1.59 30.34
C ARG A 246 -12.63 1.99 29.64
N LEU A 247 -12.74 2.53 28.43
CA LEU A 247 -11.60 2.99 27.63
C LEU A 247 -11.27 4.47 27.90
N SER A 248 -12.19 5.24 28.49
CA SER A 248 -12.04 6.66 28.83
C SER A 248 -11.48 6.90 30.23
#